data_AF-A0A4V2V078-F1
#
_entry.id   AF-A0A4V2V078-F1
#
_cell.length_a   1.000
_cell.length_b   1.000
_cell.length_c   1.000
_cell.angle_alpha   90.00
_cell.angle_beta   90.00
_cell.angle_gamma   90.00
#
_symmetry.space_group_name_H-M   'P 1'
#
loop_
_entity.id
_entity.type
_entity.pdbx_description
1 polymer ?
#
loop_
_entity_poly.entity_id
_entity_poly.type
_entity_poly.pdbx_seq_one_letter_code
_entity_poly.pdbx_strand_id
1 'polypeptide(L)'
;MKYGDKYNNLVVIGKTVKKKGKSYLWEFKCDCGNTVYYRACDVKSGSTKSCGCLKYKRSIVDDITGKLYGKLTVIRKTDKKTDGRYLWQCKCDCDKIVYVSARALKSGNTSSCGCKKYDDARKVDYTGKRFEKLTVIKRDENIAKWICKCDCGKEIIVYGNRLKNGKVKSCGCLPSEIIIRRNKYELSTHRMTGSRLYNIWDSMKARCLNSNSKDYHNYGQRGITIYEKWLKFESFMEWATKNGYQEKLTLDRIDVNGNYEPSNCRWVSTKVQGNNTRVNRRVTMRGRTQTLSQWADEIGISPKALRYRIEAGWKEEDIFSPVDSRKKRIK
;
A
#
# COMPACT_ATOMS: atom_id res chain seq x y z
N MET A 1 73.04 19.03 -38.08
CA MET A 1 72.04 19.02 -39.16
C MET A 1 72.73 19.63 -40.36
N LYS A 2 72.64 18.97 -41.50
CA LYS A 2 73.10 19.42 -42.82
C LYS A 2 71.86 19.63 -43.70
N TYR A 3 72.02 20.45 -44.74
CA TYR A 3 70.97 20.62 -45.74
C TYR A 3 70.62 19.26 -46.35
N GLY A 4 69.33 18.98 -46.51
CA GLY A 4 68.83 17.69 -47.03
C GLY A 4 68.63 16.59 -45.98
N ASP A 5 69.13 16.75 -44.74
CA ASP A 5 68.88 15.76 -43.68
C ASP A 5 67.36 15.62 -43.44
N LYS A 6 66.83 14.38 -43.48
CA LYS A 6 65.42 14.08 -43.20
C LYS A 6 65.26 13.51 -41.79
N TYR A 7 64.31 14.08 -41.05
CA TYR A 7 63.92 13.65 -39.70
C TYR A 7 62.40 13.51 -39.64
N ASN A 8 61.90 12.27 -39.53
CA ASN A 8 60.47 11.98 -39.70
C ASN A 8 59.95 12.63 -41.00
N ASN A 9 58.95 13.52 -40.90
CA ASN A 9 58.36 14.19 -42.06
C ASN A 9 58.96 15.57 -42.33
N LEU A 10 60.15 15.88 -41.82
CA LEU A 10 60.79 17.20 -41.93
C LEU A 10 62.16 17.07 -42.60
N VAL A 11 62.37 17.78 -43.70
CA VAL A 11 63.65 17.87 -44.42
C VAL A 11 64.28 19.22 -44.12
N VAL A 12 65.54 19.24 -43.72
CA VAL A 12 66.29 20.47 -43.44
C VAL A 12 66.51 21.23 -44.75
N ILE A 13 66.02 22.47 -44.84
CA ILE A 13 66.24 23.35 -46.00
C ILE A 13 67.11 24.58 -45.71
N GLY A 14 67.39 24.88 -44.43
CA GLY A 14 68.28 26.00 -44.11
C GLY A 14 68.49 26.26 -42.63
N LYS A 15 69.48 27.10 -42.34
CA LYS A 15 69.66 27.74 -41.03
C LYS A 15 69.03 29.13 -41.07
N THR A 16 68.36 29.53 -40.00
CA THR A 16 67.79 30.88 -39.91
C THR A 16 68.51 31.71 -38.86
N VAL A 17 68.41 33.04 -39.00
CA VAL A 17 68.83 33.99 -37.96
C VAL A 17 67.82 34.11 -36.83
N LYS A 18 66.60 33.56 -37.00
CA LYS A 18 65.52 33.61 -36.01
C LYS A 18 65.88 32.73 -34.81
N LYS A 19 65.65 33.24 -33.60
CA LYS A 19 65.92 32.53 -32.33
C LYS A 19 64.61 32.23 -31.58
N LYS A 20 64.61 31.15 -30.82
CA LYS A 20 63.60 30.86 -29.79
C LYS A 20 64.30 30.56 -28.47
N GLY A 21 64.21 31.50 -27.53
CA GLY A 21 65.09 31.51 -26.35
C GLY A 21 66.55 31.69 -26.77
N LYS A 22 67.46 30.88 -26.22
CA LYS A 22 68.90 30.93 -26.54
C LYS A 22 69.31 30.17 -27.82
N SER A 23 68.37 29.51 -28.50
CA SER A 23 68.68 28.63 -29.64
C SER A 23 68.21 29.21 -30.97
N TYR A 24 69.05 29.07 -32.01
CA TYR A 24 68.67 29.35 -33.39
C TYR A 24 67.64 28.33 -33.90
N LEU A 25 66.69 28.82 -34.69
CA LEU A 25 65.72 27.99 -35.41
C LEU A 25 66.30 27.54 -36.75
N TRP A 26 65.96 26.32 -37.12
CA TRP A 26 66.25 25.72 -38.40
C TRP A 26 64.98 25.71 -39.24
N GLU A 27 65.15 25.89 -40.53
CA GLU A 27 64.06 25.86 -41.49
C GLU A 27 63.92 24.45 -42.05
N PHE A 28 62.69 23.95 -42.03
CA PHE A 28 62.35 22.61 -42.51
C PHE A 28 61.20 22.68 -43.50
N LYS A 29 61.31 21.91 -44.58
CA LYS A 29 60.17 21.59 -45.45
C LYS A 29 59.53 20.30 -44.96
N CYS A 30 58.25 20.34 -44.64
CA CYS A 30 57.51 19.15 -44.27
C CYS A 30 57.08 18.36 -45.51
N ASP A 31 56.93 17.04 -45.39
CA ASP A 31 56.42 16.18 -46.47
C ASP A 31 55.03 16.61 -46.98
N CYS A 32 54.25 17.37 -46.19
CA CYS A 32 52.98 17.94 -46.64
C CYS A 32 53.11 19.26 -47.41
N GLY A 33 54.34 19.70 -47.72
CA GLY A 33 54.63 20.94 -48.46
C GLY A 33 54.86 22.18 -47.59
N ASN A 34 54.44 22.18 -46.33
CA ASN A 34 54.56 23.35 -45.44
C ASN A 34 55.99 23.58 -44.95
N THR A 35 56.42 24.84 -44.94
CA THR A 35 57.69 25.26 -44.35
C THR A 35 57.49 25.68 -42.89
N VAL A 36 58.37 25.21 -42.00
CA VAL A 36 58.29 25.44 -40.55
C VAL A 36 59.66 25.68 -39.92
N TYR A 37 59.65 26.36 -38.77
CA TYR A 37 60.86 26.78 -38.05
C TYR A 37 60.91 26.14 -36.65
N TYR A 38 61.88 25.25 -36.43
CA TYR A 38 62.01 24.51 -35.17
C TYR A 38 63.45 24.47 -34.65
N ARG A 39 63.62 24.19 -33.35
CA ARG A 39 64.96 23.96 -32.79
C ARG A 39 65.48 22.60 -33.26
N ALA A 40 66.76 22.54 -33.58
CA ALA A 40 67.40 21.29 -33.99
C ALA A 40 67.25 20.16 -32.94
N CYS A 41 67.29 20.50 -31.64
CA CYS A 41 67.13 19.52 -30.56
C CYS A 41 65.75 18.86 -30.56
N ASP A 42 64.69 19.62 -30.83
CA ASP A 42 63.30 19.11 -30.78
C ASP A 42 63.02 18.16 -31.95
N VAL A 43 63.59 18.44 -33.12
CA VAL A 43 63.45 17.59 -34.31
C VAL A 43 64.35 16.34 -34.20
N LYS A 44 65.61 16.47 -33.75
CA LYS A 44 66.52 15.33 -33.53
C LYS A 44 66.01 14.34 -32.49
N SER A 45 65.46 14.84 -31.38
CA SER A 45 64.87 14.00 -30.33
C SER A 45 63.56 13.32 -30.76
N GLY A 46 62.98 13.71 -31.90
CA GLY A 46 61.70 13.21 -32.35
C GLY A 46 60.49 13.78 -31.60
N SER A 47 60.67 14.77 -30.71
CA SER A 47 59.55 15.49 -30.09
C SER A 47 58.76 16.31 -31.11
N THR A 48 59.41 16.77 -32.18
CA THR A 48 58.78 17.45 -33.33
C THR A 48 58.97 16.64 -34.61
N LYS A 49 57.91 15.94 -35.04
CA LYS A 49 57.97 14.98 -36.16
C LYS A 49 57.42 15.51 -37.50
N SER A 50 56.73 16.65 -37.48
CA SER A 50 56.09 17.26 -38.64
C SER A 50 55.78 18.73 -38.37
N CYS A 51 55.25 19.45 -39.37
CA CYS A 51 54.70 20.80 -39.18
C CYS A 51 53.43 20.85 -38.31
N GLY A 52 52.98 19.73 -37.74
CA GLY A 52 51.68 19.57 -37.10
C GLY A 52 50.67 18.80 -37.95
N CYS A 53 50.97 18.58 -39.24
CA CYS A 53 50.11 17.83 -40.16
C CYS A 53 49.86 16.38 -39.70
N LEU A 54 50.78 15.75 -38.97
CA LEU A 54 50.54 14.43 -38.37
C LEU A 54 49.45 14.44 -37.30
N LYS A 55 49.37 15.52 -36.50
CA LYS A 55 48.30 15.70 -35.50
C LYS A 55 46.97 15.98 -36.20
N TYR A 56 46.98 16.83 -37.23
CA TYR A 56 45.80 17.15 -38.04
C TYR A 56 45.24 15.92 -38.79
N LYS A 57 46.11 15.12 -39.42
CA LYS A 57 45.69 13.85 -40.06
C LYS A 57 45.11 12.87 -39.03
N ARG A 58 45.66 12.79 -37.81
CA ARG A 58 45.04 11.97 -36.74
C ARG A 58 43.66 12.49 -36.32
N SER A 59 43.49 13.81 -36.16
CA SER A 59 42.18 14.37 -35.77
C SER A 59 41.09 14.16 -36.83
N ILE A 60 41.46 14.13 -38.11
CA ILE A 60 40.51 13.86 -39.20
C ILE A 60 40.09 12.39 -39.25
N VAL A 61 41.00 11.46 -38.93
CA VAL A 61 40.70 10.03 -38.80
C VAL A 61 39.81 9.75 -37.58
N ASP A 62 39.97 10.55 -36.52
CA ASP A 62 39.15 10.47 -35.31
C ASP A 62 37.78 11.16 -35.43
N ASP A 63 37.52 11.90 -36.52
CA ASP A 63 36.19 12.43 -36.78
C ASP A 63 35.24 11.29 -37.17
N ILE A 64 34.14 11.22 -36.45
CA ILE A 64 33.08 10.24 -36.63
C ILE A 64 31.77 10.88 -37.07
N THR A 65 31.77 12.17 -37.39
CA THR A 65 30.63 12.88 -37.99
C THR A 65 30.12 12.15 -39.23
N GLY A 66 28.80 12.02 -39.35
CA GLY A 66 28.13 11.31 -40.44
C GLY A 66 28.15 9.78 -40.35
N LYS A 67 28.99 9.18 -39.49
CA LYS A 67 29.05 7.73 -39.35
C LYS A 67 27.83 7.18 -38.61
N LEU A 68 27.40 6.00 -39.04
CA LEU A 68 26.30 5.24 -38.45
C LEU A 68 26.84 4.18 -37.47
N TYR A 69 26.30 4.16 -36.26
CA TYR A 69 26.60 3.15 -35.24
C TYR A 69 25.30 2.53 -34.73
N GLY A 70 24.91 1.39 -35.30
CA GLY A 70 23.58 0.81 -35.09
C GLY A 70 22.49 1.71 -35.66
N LYS A 71 21.57 2.20 -34.82
CA LYS A 71 20.49 3.14 -35.16
C LYS A 71 20.87 4.60 -34.92
N LEU A 72 22.14 4.93 -34.72
CA LEU A 72 22.60 6.27 -34.34
C LEU A 72 23.51 6.86 -35.41
N THR A 73 23.05 7.93 -36.05
CA THR A 73 23.84 8.75 -36.97
C THR A 73 24.51 9.88 -36.19
N VAL A 74 25.83 9.97 -36.24
CA VAL A 74 26.58 11.02 -35.55
C VAL A 74 26.42 12.34 -36.30
N ILE A 75 25.90 13.38 -35.63
CA ILE A 75 25.68 14.70 -36.22
C ILE A 75 26.92 15.59 -36.07
N ARG A 76 27.45 15.70 -34.86
CA ARG A 76 28.59 16.56 -34.55
C ARG A 76 29.22 16.24 -33.20
N LYS A 77 30.47 16.66 -33.04
CA LYS A 77 31.13 16.74 -31.74
C LYS A 77 30.53 17.89 -30.92
N THR A 78 30.48 17.72 -29.60
CA THR A 78 30.02 18.76 -28.67
C THR A 78 31.11 19.07 -27.66
N ASP A 79 31.01 20.20 -26.97
CA ASP A 79 31.91 20.58 -25.88
C ASP A 79 31.57 19.91 -24.54
N LYS A 80 30.43 19.19 -24.48
CA LYS A 80 30.00 18.46 -23.28
C LYS A 80 30.93 17.28 -23.04
N LYS A 81 31.33 17.08 -21.78
CA LYS A 81 32.19 15.96 -21.36
C LYS A 81 31.54 15.09 -20.31
N THR A 82 31.87 13.81 -20.34
CA THR A 82 31.59 12.84 -19.28
C THR A 82 32.79 11.95 -19.12
N ASP A 83 33.25 11.75 -17.88
CA ASP A 83 34.45 10.96 -17.57
C ASP A 83 35.67 11.39 -18.43
N GLY A 84 35.90 12.72 -18.48
CA GLY A 84 36.98 13.35 -19.25
C GLY A 84 36.82 13.31 -20.78
N ARG A 85 35.79 12.67 -21.33
CA ARG A 85 35.63 12.46 -22.79
C ARG A 85 34.51 13.30 -23.37
N TYR A 86 34.73 13.85 -24.56
CA TYR A 86 33.72 14.61 -25.30
C TYR A 86 32.55 13.72 -25.74
N LEU A 87 31.34 14.25 -25.61
CA LEU A 87 30.12 13.64 -26.12
C LEU A 87 29.85 14.09 -27.55
N TRP A 88 29.33 13.16 -28.34
CA TRP A 88 28.87 13.38 -29.70
C TRP A 88 27.36 13.46 -29.69
N GLN A 89 26.81 14.44 -30.40
CA GLN A 89 25.38 14.52 -30.65
C GLN A 89 25.05 13.53 -31.76
N CYS A 90 24.16 12.59 -31.47
CA CYS A 90 23.71 11.58 -32.42
C CYS A 90 22.20 11.67 -32.61
N LYS A 91 21.74 11.52 -33.86
CA LYS A 91 20.32 11.36 -34.20
C LYS A 91 20.01 9.87 -34.31
N CYS A 92 18.97 9.42 -33.62
CA CYS A 92 18.49 8.06 -33.78
C CYS A 92 17.50 7.96 -34.96
N ASP A 93 17.31 6.77 -35.52
CA ASP A 93 16.27 6.50 -36.54
C ASP A 93 14.85 6.91 -36.09
N CYS A 94 14.59 6.91 -34.78
CA CYS A 94 13.32 7.39 -34.21
C CYS A 94 13.30 8.91 -33.94
N ASP A 95 14.16 9.67 -34.63
CA ASP A 95 14.38 11.11 -34.54
C ASP A 95 14.83 11.67 -33.17
N LYS A 96 14.98 10.82 -32.16
CA LYS A 96 15.48 11.23 -30.83
C LYS A 96 16.97 11.57 -30.88
N ILE A 97 17.32 12.73 -30.35
CA ILE A 97 18.71 13.15 -30.16
C ILE A 97 19.27 12.57 -28.86
N VAL A 98 20.46 11.98 -28.92
CA VAL A 98 21.21 11.47 -27.76
C VAL A 98 22.65 11.94 -27.77
N TYR A 99 23.29 11.94 -26.60
CA TYR A 99 24.68 12.35 -26.43
C TYR A 99 25.50 11.16 -25.97
N VAL A 100 26.42 10.71 -26.81
CA VAL A 100 27.15 9.44 -26.61
C VAL A 100 28.64 9.65 -26.84
N SER A 101 29.49 8.99 -26.06
CA SER A 101 30.94 9.06 -26.28
C SER A 101 31.35 8.25 -27.51
N ALA A 102 32.41 8.67 -28.21
CA ALA A 102 32.97 7.93 -29.35
C ALA A 102 33.37 6.49 -28.97
N ARG A 103 33.84 6.27 -27.74
CA ARG A 103 34.18 4.94 -27.22
C ARG A 103 32.95 4.05 -27.18
N ALA A 104 31.83 4.52 -26.61
CA ALA A 104 30.61 3.74 -26.49
C ALA A 104 30.00 3.42 -27.87
N LEU A 105 30.06 4.35 -28.81
CA LEU A 105 29.65 4.14 -30.22
C LEU A 105 30.52 3.06 -30.90
N LYS A 106 31.86 3.22 -30.86
CA LYS A 106 32.80 2.28 -31.49
C LYS A 106 32.76 0.88 -30.87
N SER A 107 32.55 0.78 -29.55
CA SER A 107 32.44 -0.50 -28.84
C SER A 107 31.10 -1.24 -29.05
N GLY A 108 30.09 -0.57 -29.62
CA GLY A 108 28.73 -1.12 -29.74
C GLY A 108 27.89 -1.09 -28.45
N ASN A 109 28.47 -0.71 -27.30
CA ASN A 109 27.76 -0.56 -26.03
C ASN A 109 26.57 0.42 -26.12
N THR A 110 26.61 1.36 -27.05
CA THR A 110 25.47 2.25 -27.34
C THR A 110 25.23 2.31 -28.84
N SER A 111 24.24 1.55 -29.28
CA SER A 111 23.85 1.39 -30.69
C SER A 111 22.42 1.87 -30.99
N SER A 112 21.73 2.45 -30.02
CA SER A 112 20.42 3.09 -30.19
C SER A 112 20.15 4.06 -29.05
N CYS A 113 19.14 4.92 -29.19
CA CYS A 113 18.69 5.80 -28.09
C CYS A 113 17.89 5.07 -26.99
N GLY A 114 17.80 3.73 -27.05
CA GLY A 114 16.90 2.92 -26.21
C GLY A 114 15.50 2.70 -26.83
N CYS A 115 15.30 3.10 -28.09
CA CYS A 115 14.00 2.99 -28.80
C CYS A 115 13.54 1.56 -29.12
N LYS A 116 14.35 0.52 -28.88
CA LYS A 116 13.91 -0.88 -29.05
C LYS A 116 12.64 -1.21 -28.25
N LYS A 117 12.38 -0.52 -27.14
CA LYS A 117 11.14 -0.67 -26.34
C LYS A 117 9.90 0.00 -26.97
N TYR A 118 10.08 0.92 -27.92
CA TYR A 118 9.00 1.74 -28.50
C TYR A 118 8.53 1.23 -29.86
N ASP A 119 9.41 0.64 -30.67
CA ASP A 119 9.05 0.08 -31.98
C ASP A 119 8.06 -1.10 -31.85
N ASP A 120 8.24 -1.97 -30.85
CA ASP A 120 7.33 -3.08 -30.59
C ASP A 120 5.95 -2.61 -30.10
N ALA A 121 5.90 -1.54 -29.28
CA ALA A 121 4.65 -0.99 -28.75
C ALA A 121 3.82 -0.24 -29.82
N ARG A 122 4.46 0.31 -30.85
CA ARG A 122 3.78 0.92 -32.00
C ARG A 122 3.20 -0.10 -32.98
N LYS A 123 3.84 -1.26 -33.15
CA LYS A 123 3.34 -2.31 -34.06
C LYS A 123 2.11 -3.06 -33.55
N VAL A 124 1.95 -3.20 -32.23
CA VAL A 124 0.83 -4.00 -31.70
C VAL A 124 -0.44 -3.16 -31.65
N ASP A 125 -1.38 -3.47 -32.54
CA ASP A 125 -2.74 -2.95 -32.46
C ASP A 125 -3.65 -3.87 -31.63
N TYR A 126 -4.29 -3.28 -30.63
CA TYR A 126 -5.28 -3.94 -29.78
C TYR A 126 -6.71 -3.53 -30.11
N THR A 127 -6.95 -2.60 -31.04
CA THR A 127 -8.29 -2.13 -31.43
C THR A 127 -9.22 -3.30 -31.75
N GLY A 128 -10.41 -3.30 -31.14
CA GLY A 128 -11.42 -4.36 -31.28
C GLY A 128 -11.13 -5.64 -30.50
N LYS A 129 -9.92 -5.82 -29.94
CA LYS A 129 -9.60 -7.02 -29.16
C LYS A 129 -10.25 -6.98 -27.79
N ARG A 130 -10.67 -8.16 -27.34
CA ARG A 130 -11.28 -8.39 -26.03
C ARG A 130 -10.29 -9.02 -25.07
N PHE A 131 -10.21 -8.44 -23.87
CA PHE A 131 -9.46 -8.92 -22.73
C PHE A 131 -10.44 -9.12 -21.58
N GLU A 132 -10.96 -10.33 -21.42
CA GLU A 132 -11.96 -10.66 -20.40
C GLU A 132 -13.23 -9.78 -20.53
N LYS A 133 -13.43 -8.85 -19.60
CA LYS A 133 -14.56 -7.90 -19.59
C LYS A 133 -14.27 -6.60 -20.34
N LEU A 134 -13.09 -6.43 -20.91
CA LEU A 134 -12.66 -5.17 -21.55
C LEU A 134 -12.52 -5.35 -23.06
N THR A 135 -13.20 -4.51 -23.83
CA THR A 135 -13.03 -4.39 -25.29
C THR A 135 -12.27 -3.12 -25.59
N VAL A 136 -11.17 -3.24 -26.34
CA VAL A 136 -10.32 -2.09 -26.68
C VAL A 136 -10.96 -1.27 -27.79
N ILE A 137 -11.16 0.03 -27.56
CA ILE A 137 -11.81 0.95 -28.50
C ILE A 137 -10.78 1.61 -29.42
N LYS A 138 -9.78 2.27 -28.83
CA LYS A 138 -8.76 3.03 -29.56
C LYS A 138 -7.52 3.29 -28.71
N ARG A 139 -6.45 3.76 -29.35
CA ARG A 139 -5.27 4.29 -28.64
C ARG A 139 -5.61 5.61 -27.96
N ASP A 140 -5.00 5.81 -26.80
CA ASP A 140 -4.98 7.08 -26.10
C ASP A 140 -3.92 8.03 -26.71
N GLU A 141 -3.90 9.30 -26.29
CA GLU A 141 -2.85 10.26 -26.69
C GLU A 141 -1.44 9.72 -26.37
N ASN A 142 -1.31 8.96 -25.28
CA ASN A 142 -0.12 8.18 -25.01
C ASN A 142 -0.16 6.84 -25.76
N ILE A 143 0.75 6.66 -26.72
CA ILE A 143 0.85 5.48 -27.61
C ILE A 143 0.92 4.14 -26.86
N ALA A 144 1.40 4.12 -25.61
CA ALA A 144 1.48 2.92 -24.78
C ALA A 144 0.15 2.56 -24.06
N LYS A 145 -0.83 3.46 -24.07
CA LYS A 145 -2.12 3.34 -23.39
C LYS A 145 -3.28 3.15 -24.39
N TRP A 146 -4.32 2.51 -23.90
CA TRP A 146 -5.48 2.09 -24.66
C TRP A 146 -6.76 2.44 -23.92
N ILE A 147 -7.71 3.03 -24.63
CA ILE A 147 -9.07 3.27 -24.15
C ILE A 147 -9.86 1.98 -24.35
N CYS A 148 -10.42 1.44 -23.26
CA CYS A 148 -11.15 0.19 -23.26
C CYS A 148 -12.56 0.42 -22.69
N LYS A 149 -13.58 -0.15 -23.34
CA LYS A 149 -14.94 -0.22 -22.81
C LYS A 149 -15.12 -1.53 -22.07
N CYS A 150 -15.54 -1.45 -20.82
CA CYS A 150 -15.88 -2.64 -20.06
C CYS A 150 -17.31 -3.09 -20.34
N ASP A 151 -17.61 -4.37 -20.14
CA ASP A 151 -18.98 -4.91 -20.16
C ASP A 151 -19.93 -4.15 -19.22
N CYS A 152 -19.39 -3.56 -18.14
CA CYS A 152 -20.10 -2.69 -17.19
C CYS A 152 -20.57 -1.35 -17.81
N GLY A 153 -20.18 -1.06 -19.06
CA GLY A 153 -20.42 0.21 -19.76
C GLY A 153 -19.36 1.29 -19.52
N LYS A 154 -18.58 1.20 -18.42
CA LYS A 154 -17.55 2.18 -18.07
C LYS A 154 -16.32 2.05 -18.97
N GLU A 155 -15.80 3.20 -19.42
CA GLU A 155 -14.54 3.30 -20.15
C GLU A 155 -13.35 3.53 -19.20
N ILE A 156 -12.21 2.91 -19.50
CA ILE A 156 -10.97 3.03 -18.74
C ILE A 156 -9.75 3.16 -19.66
N ILE A 157 -8.68 3.78 -19.17
CA ILE A 157 -7.41 3.90 -19.88
C ILE A 157 -6.39 2.94 -19.26
N VAL A 158 -5.82 2.03 -20.06
CA VAL A 158 -4.94 0.95 -19.58
C VAL A 158 -3.69 0.81 -20.45
N TYR A 159 -2.54 0.52 -19.83
CA TYR A 159 -1.33 0.17 -20.58
C TYR A 159 -1.48 -1.17 -21.32
N GLY A 160 -1.03 -1.22 -22.58
CA GLY A 160 -1.16 -2.42 -23.42
C GLY A 160 -0.52 -3.68 -22.83
N ASN A 161 0.61 -3.54 -22.14
CA ASN A 161 1.27 -4.67 -21.47
C ASN A 161 0.46 -5.23 -20.28
N ARG A 162 -0.35 -4.41 -19.61
CA ARG A 162 -1.21 -4.86 -18.50
C ARG A 162 -2.44 -5.60 -19.00
N LEU A 163 -2.95 -5.24 -20.19
CA LEU A 163 -3.97 -6.00 -20.91
C LEU A 163 -3.42 -7.36 -21.34
N LYS A 164 -2.28 -7.36 -22.06
CA LYS A 164 -1.62 -8.58 -22.57
C LYS A 164 -1.31 -9.60 -21.47
N ASN A 165 -0.79 -9.13 -20.33
CA ASN A 165 -0.39 -9.99 -19.23
C ASN A 165 -1.56 -10.32 -18.27
N GLY A 166 -2.80 -9.94 -18.60
CA GLY A 166 -3.99 -10.25 -17.81
C GLY A 166 -4.04 -9.58 -16.42
N LYS A 167 -3.25 -8.52 -16.19
CA LYS A 167 -3.21 -7.78 -14.92
C LYS A 167 -4.42 -6.87 -14.72
N VAL A 168 -5.09 -6.49 -15.81
CA VAL A 168 -6.30 -5.68 -15.80
C VAL A 168 -7.37 -6.41 -16.62
N LYS A 169 -8.43 -6.84 -15.96
CA LYS A 169 -9.49 -7.68 -16.55
C LYS A 169 -10.86 -7.00 -16.62
N SER A 170 -11.04 -5.87 -15.93
CA SER A 170 -12.30 -5.11 -15.89
C SER A 170 -12.08 -3.64 -15.51
N CYS A 171 -13.16 -2.85 -15.56
CA CYS A 171 -13.26 -1.48 -15.05
C CYS A 171 -13.08 -1.33 -13.52
N GLY A 172 -12.88 -2.44 -12.80
CA GLY A 172 -12.99 -2.53 -11.34
C GLY A 172 -14.38 -2.98 -10.88
N CYS A 173 -15.28 -3.33 -11.81
CA CYS A 173 -16.61 -3.86 -11.51
C CYS A 173 -16.64 -5.34 -11.14
N LEU A 174 -15.55 -6.10 -11.35
CA LEU A 174 -15.53 -7.52 -10.98
C LEU A 174 -15.73 -7.75 -9.47
N PRO A 175 -15.05 -7.00 -8.57
CA PRO A 175 -15.42 -6.97 -7.16
C PRO A 175 -16.87 -6.56 -6.96
N SER A 176 -17.35 -5.54 -7.68
CA SER A 176 -18.72 -5.04 -7.56
C SER A 176 -19.76 -6.08 -7.98
N GLU A 177 -19.58 -6.86 -9.04
CA GLU A 177 -20.52 -7.92 -9.45
C GLU A 177 -20.56 -9.08 -8.45
N ILE A 178 -19.41 -9.47 -7.88
CA ILE A 178 -19.35 -10.52 -6.84
C ILE A 178 -19.93 -9.99 -5.51
N ILE A 179 -19.63 -8.75 -5.14
CA ILE A 179 -20.18 -8.06 -3.96
C ILE A 179 -21.68 -7.83 -4.14
N ILE A 180 -22.16 -7.41 -5.32
CA ILE A 180 -23.58 -7.25 -5.62
C ILE A 180 -24.28 -8.61 -5.64
N ARG A 181 -23.69 -9.66 -6.21
CA ARG A 181 -24.26 -11.02 -6.13
C ARG A 181 -24.32 -11.55 -4.69
N ARG A 182 -23.30 -11.28 -3.86
CA ARG A 182 -23.32 -11.61 -2.41
C ARG A 182 -24.29 -10.73 -1.61
N ASN A 183 -24.41 -9.45 -1.94
CA ASN A 183 -25.15 -8.47 -1.13
C ASN A 183 -26.58 -8.25 -1.58
N LYS A 184 -26.99 -8.68 -2.78
CA LYS A 184 -28.36 -8.44 -3.25
C LYS A 184 -29.36 -9.48 -2.72
N TYR A 185 -28.91 -10.62 -2.19
CA TYR A 185 -29.85 -11.68 -1.76
C TYR A 185 -29.56 -12.46 -0.46
N GLU A 186 -28.40 -12.41 0.23
CA GLU A 186 -28.16 -13.42 1.30
C GLU A 186 -27.43 -13.04 2.63
N LEU A 187 -27.05 -11.79 2.94
CA LEU A 187 -26.16 -11.57 4.12
C LEU A 187 -26.67 -10.69 5.29
N SER A 188 -27.95 -10.31 5.33
CA SER A 188 -28.63 -10.03 6.60
C SER A 188 -30.14 -10.16 6.44
N THR A 189 -30.70 -11.31 6.78
CA THR A 189 -32.16 -11.54 6.79
C THR A 189 -32.89 -10.54 7.70
N HIS A 190 -32.22 -10.07 8.76
CA HIS A 190 -32.81 -9.16 9.75
C HIS A 190 -32.29 -7.72 9.71
N ARG A 191 -31.29 -7.36 8.88
CA ARG A 191 -30.71 -5.99 8.76
C ARG A 191 -30.28 -5.30 10.08
N MET A 192 -30.14 -6.06 11.15
CA MET A 192 -29.88 -5.54 12.51
C MET A 192 -28.51 -5.94 13.05
N THR A 193 -27.61 -6.42 12.19
CA THR A 193 -26.22 -6.72 12.56
C THR A 193 -25.56 -5.48 13.16
N GLY A 194 -24.98 -5.62 14.36
CA GLY A 194 -24.37 -4.51 15.12
C GLY A 194 -25.33 -3.70 15.99
N SER A 195 -26.65 -3.94 15.90
CA SER A 195 -27.61 -3.34 16.84
C SER A 195 -27.45 -3.90 18.25
N ARG A 196 -27.89 -3.15 19.25
CA ARG A 196 -27.85 -3.61 20.65
C ARG A 196 -28.61 -4.93 20.85
N LEU A 197 -29.80 -5.06 20.28
CA LEU A 197 -30.62 -6.27 20.42
C LEU A 197 -29.92 -7.49 19.81
N TYR A 198 -29.27 -7.30 18.66
CA TYR A 198 -28.46 -8.33 18.01
C TYR A 198 -27.27 -8.73 18.88
N ASN A 199 -26.55 -7.77 19.46
CA ASN A 199 -25.42 -8.05 20.33
C ASN A 199 -25.84 -8.81 21.61
N ILE A 200 -27.03 -8.53 22.15
CA ILE A 200 -27.60 -9.26 23.29
C ILE A 200 -27.90 -10.72 22.91
N TRP A 201 -28.51 -10.94 21.75
CA TRP A 201 -28.78 -12.28 21.22
C TRP A 201 -27.51 -13.07 20.93
N ASP A 202 -26.53 -12.44 20.29
CA ASP A 202 -25.25 -13.07 19.97
C ASP A 202 -24.47 -13.43 21.25
N SER A 203 -24.45 -12.51 22.22
CA SER A 203 -23.87 -12.77 23.55
C SER A 203 -24.59 -13.92 24.28
N MET A 204 -25.93 -14.01 24.14
CA MET A 204 -26.71 -15.11 24.68
C MET A 204 -26.32 -16.44 24.05
N LYS A 205 -26.14 -16.50 22.73
CA LYS A 205 -25.67 -17.70 22.03
C LYS A 205 -24.25 -18.07 22.42
N ALA A 206 -23.35 -17.11 22.46
CA ALA A 206 -21.95 -17.34 22.81
C ALA A 206 -21.79 -17.99 24.20
N ARG A 207 -22.46 -17.48 25.22
CA ARG A 207 -22.35 -18.06 26.58
C ARG A 207 -22.95 -19.46 26.71
N CYS A 208 -23.97 -19.81 25.93
CA CYS A 208 -24.64 -21.12 26.02
C CYS A 208 -24.07 -22.18 25.08
N LEU A 209 -23.60 -21.81 23.90
CA LEU A 209 -23.30 -22.76 22.81
C LEU A 209 -21.83 -22.78 22.39
N ASN A 210 -21.05 -21.73 22.71
CA ASN A 210 -19.65 -21.64 22.31
C ASN A 210 -18.74 -22.00 23.50
N SER A 211 -18.14 -23.18 23.47
CA SER A 211 -17.21 -23.67 24.49
C SER A 211 -15.97 -22.79 24.69
N ASN A 212 -15.59 -21.99 23.68
CA ASN A 212 -14.47 -21.04 23.77
C ASN A 212 -14.87 -19.70 24.41
N SER A 213 -16.15 -19.46 24.69
CA SER A 213 -16.59 -18.24 25.36
C SER A 213 -16.10 -18.24 26.81
N LYS A 214 -15.56 -17.10 27.27
CA LYS A 214 -15.13 -16.91 28.67
C LYS A 214 -16.24 -17.23 29.67
N ASP A 215 -17.50 -17.00 29.30
CA ASP A 215 -18.66 -17.20 30.17
C ASP A 215 -19.25 -18.61 30.05
N TYR A 216 -18.76 -19.47 29.15
CA TYR A 216 -19.35 -20.78 28.89
C TYR A 216 -19.47 -21.66 30.15
N HIS A 217 -18.44 -21.63 31.00
CA HIS A 217 -18.42 -22.38 32.27
C HIS A 217 -19.58 -22.02 33.22
N ASN A 218 -20.08 -20.78 33.15
CA ASN A 218 -21.19 -20.29 33.96
C ASN A 218 -22.58 -20.60 33.37
N TYR A 219 -22.62 -21.07 32.13
CA TYR A 219 -23.83 -21.22 31.32
C TYR A 219 -23.85 -22.58 30.62
N GLY A 220 -23.32 -22.70 29.40
CA GLY A 220 -23.40 -23.93 28.60
C GLY A 220 -22.83 -25.16 29.29
N GLN A 221 -21.70 -25.02 30.01
CA GLN A 221 -21.12 -26.14 30.78
C GLN A 221 -22.03 -26.65 31.91
N ARG A 222 -22.96 -25.83 32.39
CA ARG A 222 -23.95 -26.20 33.41
C ARG A 222 -25.23 -26.80 32.82
N GLY A 223 -25.31 -26.95 31.51
CA GLY A 223 -26.51 -27.43 30.82
C GLY A 223 -27.56 -26.36 30.53
N ILE A 224 -27.24 -25.07 30.67
CA ILE A 224 -28.16 -23.98 30.33
C ILE A 224 -28.19 -23.81 28.81
N THR A 225 -29.34 -24.07 28.21
CA THR A 225 -29.56 -24.01 26.76
C THR A 225 -30.44 -22.83 26.35
N ILE A 226 -30.73 -22.74 25.04
CA ILE A 226 -31.54 -21.69 24.44
C ILE A 226 -32.74 -22.35 23.76
N TYR A 227 -33.91 -21.74 23.89
CA TYR A 227 -35.11 -22.10 23.18
C TYR A 227 -34.83 -22.18 21.67
N GLU A 228 -35.12 -23.32 21.06
CA GLU A 228 -34.68 -23.66 19.70
C GLU A 228 -35.02 -22.58 18.65
N LYS A 229 -36.22 -21.98 18.75
CA LYS A 229 -36.64 -20.91 17.82
C LYS A 229 -35.73 -19.69 17.90
N TRP A 230 -35.19 -19.38 19.08
CA TRP A 230 -34.25 -18.26 19.28
C TRP A 230 -32.84 -18.55 18.74
N LEU A 231 -32.57 -19.73 18.17
CA LEU A 231 -31.35 -19.92 17.39
C LEU A 231 -31.33 -19.07 16.11
N LYS A 232 -32.51 -18.64 15.64
CA LYS A 232 -32.72 -17.63 14.59
C LYS A 232 -33.02 -16.27 15.24
N PHE A 233 -32.35 -15.22 14.76
CA PHE A 233 -32.47 -13.89 15.37
C PHE A 233 -33.88 -13.31 15.22
N GLU A 234 -34.56 -13.57 14.10
CA GLU A 234 -35.90 -13.05 13.80
C GLU A 234 -36.92 -13.46 14.85
N SER A 235 -36.91 -14.73 15.26
CA SER A 235 -37.82 -15.24 16.29
C SER A 235 -37.51 -14.67 17.67
N PHE A 236 -36.23 -14.44 17.98
CA PHE A 236 -35.84 -13.75 19.21
C PHE A 236 -36.27 -12.28 19.19
N MET A 237 -36.08 -11.60 18.06
CA MET A 237 -36.43 -10.20 17.86
C MET A 237 -37.94 -9.97 17.95
N GLU A 238 -38.75 -10.85 17.36
CA GLU A 238 -40.20 -10.82 17.46
C GLU A 238 -40.65 -10.91 18.92
N TRP A 239 -40.12 -11.90 19.65
CA TRP A 239 -40.38 -12.02 21.09
C TRP A 239 -39.91 -10.77 21.86
N ALA A 240 -38.71 -10.29 21.59
CA ALA A 240 -38.13 -9.14 22.28
C ALA A 240 -39.01 -7.89 22.12
N THR A 241 -39.46 -7.62 20.89
CA THR A 241 -40.32 -6.49 20.55
C THR A 241 -41.68 -6.63 21.22
N LYS A 242 -42.30 -7.81 21.14
CA LYS A 242 -43.60 -8.09 21.76
C LYS A 242 -43.56 -8.02 23.29
N ASN A 243 -42.42 -8.29 23.91
CA ASN A 243 -42.25 -8.33 25.36
C ASN A 243 -41.55 -7.09 25.95
N GLY A 244 -41.58 -5.96 25.23
CA GLY A 244 -41.21 -4.66 25.80
C GLY A 244 -39.70 -4.38 25.85
N TYR A 245 -38.92 -4.92 24.92
CA TYR A 245 -37.53 -4.53 24.75
C TYR A 245 -37.39 -3.00 24.60
N GLN A 246 -36.40 -2.43 25.30
CA GLN A 246 -35.98 -1.04 25.16
C GLN A 246 -34.45 -0.98 25.23
N GLU A 247 -33.85 0.03 24.60
CA GLU A 247 -32.39 0.14 24.49
C GLU A 247 -31.64 0.19 25.83
N LYS A 248 -32.29 0.61 26.92
CA LYS A 248 -31.66 0.66 28.25
C LYS A 248 -31.76 -0.65 29.03
N LEU A 249 -32.53 -1.62 28.54
CA LEU A 249 -32.78 -2.88 29.23
C LEU A 249 -31.75 -3.94 28.84
N THR A 250 -31.66 -4.98 29.66
CA THR A 250 -30.85 -6.18 29.47
C THR A 250 -31.71 -7.43 29.60
N LEU A 251 -31.28 -8.50 28.93
CA LEU A 251 -31.97 -9.79 29.00
C LEU A 251 -31.54 -10.53 30.27
N ASP A 252 -32.49 -10.76 31.15
CA ASP A 252 -32.32 -11.45 32.43
C ASP A 252 -33.14 -12.75 32.45
N ARG A 253 -32.67 -13.73 33.25
CA ARG A 253 -33.43 -14.95 33.52
C ARG A 253 -34.11 -14.85 34.88
N ILE A 254 -35.39 -15.21 34.95
CA ILE A 254 -36.18 -15.20 36.18
C ILE A 254 -35.63 -16.25 37.15
N ASP A 255 -35.50 -17.49 36.68
CA ASP A 255 -34.68 -18.52 37.32
C ASP A 255 -33.28 -18.52 36.71
N VAL A 256 -32.29 -18.20 37.55
CA VAL A 256 -30.87 -18.15 37.19
C VAL A 256 -30.32 -19.50 36.71
N ASN A 257 -30.96 -20.60 37.12
CA ASN A 257 -30.60 -21.97 36.74
C ASN A 257 -31.39 -22.49 35.54
N GLY A 258 -32.47 -21.83 35.14
CA GLY A 258 -33.27 -22.20 33.97
C GLY A 258 -32.66 -21.74 32.63
N ASN A 259 -33.30 -22.17 31.53
CA ASN A 259 -32.86 -21.92 30.15
C ASN A 259 -33.21 -20.51 29.65
N TYR A 260 -32.66 -20.12 28.50
CA TYR A 260 -33.12 -18.95 27.75
C TYR A 260 -34.37 -19.27 26.94
N GLU A 261 -35.53 -19.00 27.51
CA GLU A 261 -36.83 -19.26 26.91
C GLU A 261 -37.85 -18.16 27.25
N PRO A 262 -38.93 -18.00 26.47
CA PRO A 262 -39.93 -16.95 26.67
C PRO A 262 -40.50 -16.87 28.09
N SER A 263 -40.72 -18.01 28.74
CA SER A 263 -41.25 -18.15 30.11
C SER A 263 -40.24 -17.75 31.19
N ASN A 264 -38.95 -17.94 30.93
CA ASN A 264 -37.88 -17.72 31.90
C ASN A 264 -37.09 -16.42 31.65
N CYS A 265 -37.39 -15.67 30.58
CA CYS A 265 -36.66 -14.46 30.23
C CYS A 265 -37.51 -13.20 30.41
N ARG A 266 -36.85 -12.11 30.82
CA ARG A 266 -37.47 -10.80 30.96
C ARG A 266 -36.49 -9.68 30.64
N TRP A 267 -37.03 -8.52 30.28
CA TRP A 267 -36.26 -7.30 30.11
C TRP A 267 -36.22 -6.52 31.41
N VAL A 268 -35.01 -6.26 31.91
CA VAL A 268 -34.81 -5.55 33.18
C VAL A 268 -33.71 -4.52 33.06
N SER A 269 -33.62 -3.61 34.03
CA SER A 269 -32.48 -2.70 34.13
C SER A 269 -31.24 -3.44 34.66
N THR A 270 -30.06 -2.88 34.41
CA THR A 270 -28.79 -3.42 34.92
C THR A 270 -28.78 -3.57 36.46
N LYS A 271 -29.44 -2.67 37.20
CA LYS A 271 -29.60 -2.78 38.66
C LYS A 271 -30.33 -4.08 39.05
N VAL A 272 -31.41 -4.39 38.35
CA VAL A 272 -32.23 -5.58 38.63
C VAL A 272 -31.50 -6.86 38.22
N GLN A 273 -30.80 -6.86 37.07
CA GLN A 273 -29.96 -7.99 36.67
C GLN A 273 -28.84 -8.25 37.68
N GLY A 274 -28.21 -7.20 38.21
CA GLY A 274 -27.18 -7.31 39.24
C GLY A 274 -27.68 -8.02 40.50
N ASN A 275 -28.94 -7.80 40.88
CA ASN A 275 -29.58 -8.48 42.01
C ASN A 275 -29.82 -9.98 41.76
N ASN A 276 -29.99 -10.42 40.50
CA ASN A 276 -30.25 -11.83 40.16
C ASN A 276 -28.98 -12.67 39.94
N THR A 277 -27.81 -12.16 40.31
CA THR A 277 -26.56 -12.92 40.26
C THR A 277 -26.46 -13.91 41.42
N ARG A 278 -25.82 -15.08 41.18
CA ARG A 278 -25.63 -16.12 42.21
C ARG A 278 -24.74 -15.70 43.38
N VAL A 279 -23.97 -14.62 43.21
CA VAL A 279 -23.03 -14.13 44.23
C VAL A 279 -23.73 -13.34 45.33
N ASN A 280 -24.97 -12.90 45.10
CA ASN A 280 -25.71 -12.16 46.10
C ASN A 280 -26.25 -13.09 47.19
N ARG A 281 -26.04 -12.70 48.45
CA ARG A 281 -26.67 -13.34 49.62
C ARG A 281 -28.19 -13.13 49.55
N ARG A 282 -28.94 -14.23 49.43
CA ARG A 282 -30.40 -14.25 49.53
C ARG A 282 -30.82 -14.47 50.97
N VAL A 283 -31.87 -13.78 51.39
CA VAL A 283 -32.42 -13.90 52.74
C VAL A 283 -33.94 -14.09 52.64
N THR A 284 -34.42 -15.15 53.29
CA THR A 284 -35.85 -15.44 53.42
C THR A 284 -36.39 -14.70 54.63
N MET A 285 -37.39 -13.85 54.40
CA MET A 285 -38.15 -13.14 55.44
C MET A 285 -39.61 -13.03 55.00
N ARG A 286 -40.57 -13.16 55.91
CA ARG A 286 -42.02 -13.09 55.66
C ARG A 286 -42.47 -14.02 54.53
N GLY A 287 -41.92 -15.24 54.49
CA GLY A 287 -42.22 -16.23 53.46
C GLY A 287 -41.74 -15.90 52.04
N ARG A 288 -40.97 -14.81 51.85
CA ARG A 288 -40.39 -14.40 50.56
C ARG A 288 -38.87 -14.44 50.63
N THR A 289 -38.21 -14.91 49.58
CA THR A 289 -36.74 -14.92 49.48
C THR A 289 -36.27 -13.84 48.52
N GLN A 290 -35.58 -12.82 49.03
CA GLN A 290 -35.03 -11.71 48.22
C GLN A 290 -33.54 -11.48 48.54
N THR A 291 -32.85 -10.65 47.75
CA THR A 291 -31.51 -10.17 48.12
C THR A 291 -31.58 -9.12 49.23
N LEU A 292 -30.49 -8.95 49.99
CA LEU A 292 -30.38 -7.88 50.98
C LEU A 292 -30.68 -6.49 50.40
N SER A 293 -30.25 -6.21 49.16
CA SER A 293 -30.50 -4.92 48.51
C SER A 293 -31.98 -4.71 48.19
N GLN A 294 -32.71 -5.76 47.78
CA GLN A 294 -34.14 -5.68 47.51
C GLN A 294 -34.94 -5.45 48.80
N TRP A 295 -34.60 -6.17 49.87
CA TRP A 295 -35.18 -5.93 51.19
C TRP A 295 -34.88 -4.51 51.67
N ALA A 296 -33.64 -4.04 51.52
CA ALA A 296 -33.24 -2.68 51.90
C ALA A 296 -34.04 -1.59 51.15
N ASP A 297 -34.23 -1.75 49.84
CA ASP A 297 -35.03 -0.85 49.00
C ASP A 297 -36.52 -0.84 49.43
N GLU A 298 -37.11 -2.02 49.72
CA GLU A 298 -38.53 -2.15 50.16
C GLU A 298 -38.77 -1.50 51.54
N ILE A 299 -37.79 -1.59 52.43
CA ILE A 299 -37.88 -1.11 53.81
C ILE A 299 -37.47 0.37 53.93
N GLY A 300 -36.74 0.88 52.95
CA GLY A 300 -36.19 2.25 52.97
C GLY A 300 -34.99 2.42 53.90
N ILE A 301 -34.16 1.39 54.06
CA ILE A 301 -32.94 1.42 54.90
C ILE A 301 -31.71 0.99 54.08
N SER A 302 -30.50 1.35 54.52
CA SER A 302 -29.30 0.93 53.78
C SER A 302 -29.07 -0.60 53.86
N PRO A 303 -28.57 -1.26 52.79
CA PRO A 303 -28.24 -2.68 52.83
C PRO A 303 -27.23 -3.05 53.94
N LYS A 304 -26.34 -2.11 54.30
CA LYS A 304 -25.39 -2.27 55.40
C LYS A 304 -26.09 -2.32 56.76
N ALA A 305 -27.07 -1.43 56.98
CA ALA A 305 -27.87 -1.44 58.20
C ALA A 305 -28.71 -2.72 58.30
N LEU A 306 -29.34 -3.16 57.20
CA LEU A 306 -30.09 -4.41 57.15
C LEU A 306 -29.20 -5.62 57.46
N ARG A 307 -28.02 -5.69 56.83
CA ARG A 307 -27.03 -6.76 57.09
C ARG A 307 -26.63 -6.81 58.56
N TYR A 308 -26.33 -5.66 59.17
CA TYR A 308 -25.98 -5.57 60.57
C TYR A 308 -27.10 -6.10 61.48
N ARG A 309 -28.36 -5.72 61.23
CA ARG A 309 -29.51 -6.20 62.02
C ARG A 309 -29.65 -7.73 62.00
N ILE A 310 -29.45 -8.33 60.83
CA ILE A 310 -29.47 -9.79 60.67
C ILE A 310 -28.30 -10.45 61.41
N GLU A 311 -27.09 -9.93 61.24
CA GLU A 311 -25.88 -10.48 61.89
C GLU A 311 -25.89 -10.29 63.41
N ALA A 312 -26.55 -9.25 63.91
CA ALA A 312 -26.76 -8.99 65.33
C ALA A 312 -27.95 -9.79 65.93
N GLY A 313 -28.64 -10.61 65.14
CA GLY A 313 -29.71 -11.50 65.63
C GLY A 313 -31.00 -10.79 66.03
N TRP A 314 -31.33 -9.65 65.41
CA TRP A 314 -32.60 -8.96 65.67
C TRP A 314 -33.80 -9.87 65.32
N LYS A 315 -34.88 -9.77 66.09
CA LYS A 315 -36.13 -10.46 65.76
C LYS A 315 -36.66 -9.96 64.42
N GLU A 316 -37.27 -10.86 63.65
CA GLU A 316 -37.73 -10.57 62.29
C GLU A 316 -38.60 -9.31 62.24
N GLU A 317 -39.47 -9.10 63.22
CA GLU A 317 -40.34 -7.93 63.37
C GLU A 317 -39.54 -6.60 63.45
N ASP A 318 -38.43 -6.62 64.18
CA ASP A 318 -37.59 -5.44 64.45
C ASP A 318 -36.64 -5.11 63.29
N ILE A 319 -36.28 -6.10 62.46
CA ILE A 319 -35.41 -5.92 61.29
C ILE A 319 -35.98 -4.86 60.33
N PHE A 320 -37.31 -4.75 60.25
CA PHE A 320 -38.03 -3.85 59.33
C PHE A 320 -38.27 -2.45 59.90
N SER A 321 -37.86 -2.19 61.14
CA SER A 321 -38.12 -0.89 61.78
C SER A 321 -37.35 0.24 61.08
N PRO A 322 -37.95 1.44 60.83
CA PRO A 322 -37.23 2.56 60.24
C PRO A 322 -35.94 2.89 61.01
N VAL A 323 -34.91 3.36 60.32
CA VAL A 323 -33.69 3.85 60.99
C VAL A 323 -34.02 5.22 61.58
N ASP A 324 -34.49 5.25 62.82
CA ASP A 324 -34.67 6.49 63.55
C ASP A 324 -33.30 7.07 63.91
N SER A 325 -32.94 8.20 63.30
CA SER A 325 -31.66 8.90 63.51
C SER A 325 -31.48 9.40 64.96
N ARG A 326 -32.48 9.22 65.83
CA ARG A 326 -32.49 9.66 67.23
C ARG A 326 -32.27 8.55 68.28
N LYS A 327 -32.20 7.27 67.91
CA LYS A 327 -31.86 6.21 68.89
C LYS A 327 -30.35 6.00 68.94
N LYS A 328 -29.69 6.64 69.91
CA LYS A 328 -28.28 6.42 70.27
C LYS A 328 -27.99 4.93 70.45
N ARG A 329 -26.83 4.51 69.93
CA ARG A 329 -26.17 3.22 70.21
C ARG A 329 -26.34 2.83 71.68
N ILE A 330 -27.00 1.71 71.94
CA ILE A 330 -26.82 0.99 73.19
C ILE A 330 -25.52 0.19 73.01
N LYS A 331 -24.56 0.46 73.89
CA LYS A 331 -23.27 -0.22 73.96
C LYS A 331 -23.45 -1.69 74.34
#